data_AF-A0A136Q8F2-F1
#
_entry.id   AF-A0A136Q8F2-F1
#
_cell.length_a   1.000
_cell.length_b   1.000
_cell.length_c   1.000
_cell.angle_alpha   90.00
_cell.angle_beta   90.00
_cell.angle_gamma   90.00
#
_symmetry.space_group_name_H-M   'P 1'
#
loop_
_entity.id
_entity.type
_entity.pdbx_description
1 polymer ?
#
loop_
_entity_poly.entity_id
_entity_poly.type
_entity_poly.pdbx_seq_one_letter_code
_entity_poly.pdbx_strand_id
1 'polypeptide(L)'
;MKKASTKACEISPEVKRAVAERDGGICVVCGRNVGLPEGHYVPRSKLGMGIPENIVCICRECHEKQHARGCGELVRRRMKEYLEEKYPGFPDEDRVYHKYPEELRL
;
A
#
# COMPACT_ATOMS: atom_id res chain seq x y z
N MET A 1 -9.95 -20.81 -11.01
CA MET A 1 -8.67 -20.14 -10.65
C MET A 1 -8.91 -18.63 -10.53
N LYS A 2 -8.28 -17.95 -9.56
CA LYS A 2 -8.35 -16.48 -9.43
C LYS A 2 -7.64 -15.81 -10.64
N LYS A 3 -8.10 -14.63 -11.07
CA LYS A 3 -7.43 -13.81 -12.11
C LYS A 3 -6.04 -13.37 -11.63
N ALA A 4 -5.09 -13.23 -12.55
CA ALA A 4 -3.72 -12.80 -12.23
C ALA A 4 -3.67 -11.46 -11.47
N SER A 5 -4.42 -10.46 -11.92
CA SER A 5 -4.51 -9.16 -11.24
C SER A 5 -5.06 -9.27 -9.82
N THR A 6 -6.07 -10.13 -9.60
CA THR A 6 -6.62 -10.37 -8.25
C THR A 6 -5.58 -10.95 -7.31
N LYS A 7 -4.76 -11.90 -7.81
CA LYS A 7 -3.65 -12.49 -7.04
C LYS A 7 -2.55 -11.45 -6.76
N ALA A 8 -2.21 -10.61 -7.75
CA ALA A 8 -1.20 -9.57 -7.59
C ALA A 8 -1.61 -8.47 -6.59
N CYS A 9 -2.90 -8.14 -6.50
CA CYS A 9 -3.43 -7.15 -5.56
C CYS A 9 -3.71 -7.72 -4.15
N GLU A 10 -3.55 -9.03 -3.94
CA GLU A 10 -3.78 -9.70 -2.66
C GLU A 10 -2.55 -9.54 -1.76
N ILE A 11 -2.76 -9.08 -0.52
CA ILE A 11 -1.67 -9.01 0.47
C ILE A 11 -1.48 -10.42 1.03
N SER A 12 -0.41 -11.08 0.64
CA SER A 12 -0.10 -12.42 1.13
C SER A 12 0.28 -12.39 2.63
N PRO A 13 0.18 -13.52 3.35
CA PRO A 13 0.66 -13.61 4.73
C PRO A 13 2.13 -13.23 4.89
N GLU A 14 2.95 -13.55 3.89
CA GLU A 14 4.37 -13.18 3.84
C GLU A 14 4.55 -11.66 3.79
N VAL A 15 3.79 -10.98 2.92
CA VAL A 15 3.82 -9.50 2.84
C VAL A 15 3.29 -8.88 4.12
N LYS A 16 2.23 -9.44 4.72
CA LYS A 16 1.74 -8.96 6.03
C LYS A 16 2.83 -9.02 7.10
N ARG A 17 3.58 -10.12 7.16
CA ARG A 17 4.69 -10.28 8.11
C ARG A 17 5.80 -9.25 7.83
N ALA A 18 6.25 -9.15 6.59
CA ALA A 18 7.32 -8.21 6.21
C ALA A 18 6.96 -6.76 6.51
N VAL A 19 5.71 -6.35 6.24
CA VAL A 19 5.22 -5.00 6.54
C VAL A 19 5.10 -4.77 8.03
N ALA A 20 4.56 -5.73 8.80
CA ALA A 20 4.45 -5.61 10.24
C ALA A 20 5.83 -5.49 10.91
N GLU A 21 6.83 -6.22 10.43
CA GLU A 21 8.21 -6.14 10.88
C GLU A 21 8.85 -4.78 10.53
N ARG A 22 8.72 -4.32 9.29
CA ARG A 22 9.24 -3.02 8.83
C ARG A 22 8.63 -1.84 9.61
N ASP A 23 7.33 -1.88 9.85
CA ASP A 23 6.58 -0.77 10.46
C ASP A 23 6.43 -0.90 11.98
N GLY A 24 7.00 -1.96 12.58
CA GLY A 24 6.93 -2.23 14.02
C GLY A 24 5.51 -2.45 14.56
N GLY A 25 4.55 -2.80 13.69
CA GLY A 25 3.14 -2.93 14.07
C GLY A 25 2.46 -1.61 14.48
N ILE A 26 3.05 -0.46 14.17
CA ILE A 26 2.49 0.87 14.47
C ILE A 26 1.96 1.52 13.20
N CYS A 27 0.89 2.32 13.33
CA CYS A 27 0.35 3.09 12.23
C CYS A 27 1.36 4.14 11.74
N VAL A 28 1.84 4.01 10.51
CA VAL A 28 2.83 4.94 9.94
C VAL A 28 2.26 6.33 9.67
N VAL A 29 0.93 6.46 9.62
CA VAL A 29 0.24 7.73 9.34
C VAL A 29 0.12 8.61 10.58
N CYS A 30 -0.10 8.01 11.76
CA CYS A 30 -0.30 8.76 13.00
C CYS A 30 0.76 8.52 14.08
N GLY A 31 1.59 7.49 13.94
CA GLY A 31 2.69 7.14 14.83
C GLY A 31 2.29 6.71 16.25
N ARG A 32 1.00 6.53 16.53
CA ARG A 32 0.47 6.37 17.89
C ARG A 32 -0.28 5.06 18.12
N ASN A 33 -1.19 4.74 17.21
CA ASN A 33 -2.08 3.59 17.37
C ASN A 33 -1.46 2.33 16.73
N VAL A 34 -1.85 1.17 17.23
CA VAL A 34 -1.52 -0.13 16.60
C VAL A 34 -1.99 -0.11 15.14
N GLY A 35 -1.08 -0.47 14.24
CA GLY A 35 -1.30 -0.52 12.80
C GLY A 35 -1.31 -1.95 12.30
N LEU A 36 -2.28 -2.26 11.43
CA LEU A 36 -2.36 -3.56 10.75
C LEU A 36 -1.83 -3.43 9.32
N PRO A 37 -1.10 -4.44 8.80
CA PRO A 37 -0.46 -4.42 7.47
C PRO A 37 -1.50 -4.62 6.35
N GLU A 38 -2.38 -3.64 6.20
CA GLU A 38 -3.56 -3.70 5.33
C GLU A 38 -3.73 -2.44 4.48
N GLY A 39 -2.93 -1.40 4.73
CA GLY A 39 -3.07 -0.10 4.08
C GLY A 39 -2.41 -0.06 2.71
N HIS A 40 -3.17 -0.30 1.65
CA HIS A 40 -2.76 -0.02 0.27
C HIS A 40 -2.59 1.49 0.04
N TYR A 41 -1.39 1.95 -0.30
CA TYR A 41 -1.16 3.33 -0.76
C TYR A 41 -1.84 3.56 -2.12
N VAL A 42 -1.44 2.81 -3.16
CA VAL A 42 -2.21 2.68 -4.39
C VAL A 42 -3.31 1.64 -4.15
N PRO A 43 -4.60 2.03 -4.22
CA PRO A 43 -5.70 1.15 -3.84
C PRO A 43 -5.88 0.01 -4.84
N ARG A 44 -6.43 -1.11 -4.36
CA ARG A 44 -6.75 -2.29 -5.19
C ARG A 44 -7.67 -1.98 -6.38
N SER A 45 -8.57 -1.01 -6.25
CA SER A 45 -9.45 -0.55 -7.35
C SER A 45 -8.69 0.10 -8.50
N LYS A 46 -7.47 0.57 -8.24
CA LYS A 46 -6.51 1.07 -9.24
C LYS A 46 -5.40 0.06 -9.53
N LEU A 47 -5.66 -1.23 -9.28
CA LEU A 47 -4.70 -2.32 -9.48
C LEU A 47 -3.42 -2.22 -8.63
N GLY A 48 -3.45 -1.50 -7.51
CA GLY A 48 -2.33 -1.44 -6.59
C GLY A 48 -1.99 -2.82 -6.02
N MET A 49 -0.72 -3.22 -6.15
CA MET A 49 -0.22 -4.53 -5.80
C MET A 49 -0.15 -4.74 -4.28
N GLY A 50 -0.27 -6.00 -3.86
CA GLY A 50 -0.12 -6.41 -2.47
C GLY A 50 1.32 -6.69 -2.08
N ILE A 51 2.24 -5.77 -2.41
CA ILE A 51 3.70 -5.88 -2.15
C ILE A 51 4.13 -4.91 -1.03
N PRO A 52 5.25 -5.16 -0.32
CA PRO A 52 5.72 -4.29 0.75
C PRO A 52 5.81 -2.81 0.35
N GLU A 53 6.22 -2.52 -0.87
CA GLU A 53 6.42 -1.17 -1.44
C GLU A 53 5.11 -0.40 -1.66
N ASN A 54 3.96 -1.04 -1.49
CA ASN A 54 2.63 -0.44 -1.62
C ASN A 54 1.75 -0.62 -0.37
N ILE A 55 2.16 -1.45 0.59
CA ILE A 55 1.39 -1.75 1.81
C ILE A 55 2.09 -1.15 3.04
N VAL A 56 1.31 -0.55 3.93
CA VAL A 56 1.78 -0.07 5.23
C VAL A 56 0.90 -0.57 6.37
N CYS A 57 1.46 -0.58 7.59
CA CYS A 57 0.70 -0.66 8.81
C CYS A 57 -0.11 0.62 9.01
N ILE A 58 -1.43 0.46 9.13
CA ILE A 58 -2.36 1.57 9.34
C ILE A 58 -3.38 1.19 10.43
N CYS A 59 -3.69 2.11 11.34
CA CYS A 59 -4.72 1.89 12.35
C CYS A 59 -6.12 2.05 11.73
N ARG A 60 -7.15 1.52 12.39
CA ARG A 60 -8.54 1.58 11.88
C ARG A 60 -9.02 3.02 11.62
N GLU A 61 -8.76 3.95 12.54
CA GLU A 61 -9.12 5.37 12.37
C GLU A 61 -8.48 6.02 11.13
N CYS A 62 -7.18 5.80 10.91
CA CYS A 62 -6.50 6.35 9.74
C CYS A 62 -6.94 5.66 8.46
N HIS A 63 -7.23 4.36 8.52
CA HIS A 63 -7.71 3.59 7.37
C HIS A 63 -9.11 4.04 6.94
N GLU A 64 -10.02 4.31 7.88
CA GLU A 64 -11.33 4.91 7.58
C GLU A 64 -11.18 6.30 6.94
N LYS A 65 -10.31 7.15 7.51
CA LYS A 65 -10.01 8.48 6.95
C LYS A 65 -9.40 8.42 5.56
N GLN A 66 -8.66 7.36 5.23
CA GLN A 66 -8.11 7.15 3.89
C GLN A 66 -9.21 7.13 2.82
N HIS A 67 -10.37 6.55 3.13
CA HIS A 67 -11.50 6.43 2.20
C HIS A 67 -12.49 7.60 2.28
N ALA A 68 -12.39 8.43 3.32
CA ALA A 68 -13.23 9.60 3.51
C ALA A 68 -12.89 10.74 2.53
N ARG A 69 -13.91 11.44 2.04
CA ARG A 69 -13.76 12.66 1.23
C ARG A 69 -13.09 13.76 2.07
N GLY A 70 -12.17 14.53 1.47
CA GLY A 70 -11.44 15.63 2.12
C GLY A 70 -10.23 15.21 2.97
N CYS A 71 -10.35 14.17 3.79
CA CYS A 71 -9.23 13.73 4.66
C CYS A 71 -8.32 12.68 4.01
N GLY A 72 -8.80 11.93 3.02
CA GLY A 72 -8.07 10.81 2.44
C GLY A 72 -6.79 11.19 1.69
N GLU A 73 -6.68 12.44 1.24
CA GLU A 73 -5.48 12.95 0.57
C GLU A 73 -4.31 13.08 1.55
N LEU A 74 -4.55 13.64 2.74
CA LEU A 74 -3.52 13.77 3.78
C LEU A 74 -3.01 12.40 4.24
N VAL A 75 -3.91 11.42 4.35
CA VAL A 75 -3.52 10.04 4.70
C VAL A 75 -2.62 9.46 3.60
N ARG A 76 -3.03 9.54 2.33
CA ARG A 76 -2.25 9.01 1.21
C ARG A 76 -0.90 9.73 1.05
N ARG A 77 -0.85 11.05 1.29
CA ARG A 77 0.39 11.82 1.27
C ARG A 77 1.39 11.30 2.31
N ARG A 78 0.96 11.08 3.55
CA ARG A 78 1.82 10.51 4.59
C ARG A 78 2.29 9.10 4.27
N MET A 79 1.41 8.27 3.69
CA MET A 79 1.79 6.93 3.22
C MET A 79 2.86 7.00 2.12
N LYS A 80 2.72 7.95 1.18
CA LYS A 80 3.69 8.17 0.10
C LYS A 80 5.05 8.58 0.65
N GLU A 81 5.08 9.63 1.48
CA GLU A 81 6.31 10.14 2.11
C GLU A 81 7.04 9.02 2.86
N TYR A 82 6.31 8.20 3.62
CA TYR A 82 6.87 7.05 4.33
C TYR A 82 7.44 5.98 3.38
N LEU A 83 6.71 5.60 2.33
CA LEU A 83 7.16 4.57 1.38
C LEU A 83 8.35 5.05 0.54
N GLU A 84 8.43 6.34 0.20
CA GLU A 84 9.58 6.93 -0.50
C GLU A 84 10.84 6.94 0.37
N GLU A 85 10.71 7.14 1.69
CA GLU A 85 11.81 7.00 2.63
C GLU A 85 12.33 5.55 2.69
N LYS A 86 11.43 4.56 2.71
CA LYS A 86 11.81 3.13 2.79
C LYS A 86 12.28 2.54 1.47
N TYR A 87 11.75 3.03 0.36
CA TYR A 87 12.04 2.54 -1.00
C TYR A 87 12.38 3.72 -1.91
N PRO A 88 13.54 4.37 -1.71
CA PRO A 88 13.97 5.48 -2.54
C PRO A 88 14.12 5.03 -3.99
N GLY A 89 13.54 5.79 -4.92
CA GLY A 89 13.57 5.46 -6.35
C GLY A 89 12.57 4.40 -6.79
N PHE A 90 11.59 4.01 -5.94
CA PHE A 90 10.50 3.13 -6.33
C PHE A 90 9.28 3.93 -6.83
N PRO A 91 9.02 3.98 -8.15
CA PRO A 91 7.98 4.83 -8.73
C PRO A 91 6.56 4.28 -8.46
N ASP A 92 5.56 5.15 -8.58
CA ASP A 92 4.15 4.78 -8.33
C ASP A 92 3.65 3.74 -9.35
N GLU A 93 4.20 3.78 -10.57
CA GLU A 93 3.92 2.87 -11.67
C GLU A 93 4.27 1.41 -11.33
N ASP A 94 5.34 1.20 -10.56
CA ASP A 94 5.80 -0.12 -10.11
C ASP A 94 5.03 -0.62 -8.89
N ARG A 95 4.15 0.20 -8.32
CA ARG A 95 3.18 -0.21 -7.28
C ARG A 95 1.90 -0.77 -7.91
N VAL A 96 1.74 -0.68 -9.23
CA VAL A 96 0.53 -1.04 -9.98
C VAL A 96 0.76 -2.33 -10.77
N TYR A 97 -0.22 -3.22 -10.75
CA TYR A 97 -0.18 -4.41 -11.59
C TYR A 97 -0.41 -4.03 -13.05
N HIS A 98 0.54 -4.43 -13.90
CA HIS A 98 0.42 -4.34 -15.36
C HIS A 98 0.35 -5.73 -15.97
N LYS A 99 -0.61 -5.94 -16.88
CA LYS A 99 -0.74 -7.22 -17.57
C LYS A 99 0.38 -7.44 -18.60
N TYR A 100 0.82 -6.34 -19.21
CA TYR A 100 1.84 -6.34 -20.25
C TYR A 100 3.10 -5.65 -19.74
N PRO A 101 4.29 -6.06 -20.25
CA PRO A 101 5.53 -5.36 -19.96
C PRO A 101 5.47 -3.94 -20.51
N GLU A 102 6.35 -3.07 -20.00
CA GLU A 102 6.30 -1.62 -20.26
C GLU A 102 6.31 -1.30 -21.76
N GLU A 103 7.11 -2.03 -22.54
CA GLU A 103 7.26 -1.81 -23.98
C GLU A 103 5.99 -2.11 -24.79
N LEU A 104 5.01 -2.79 -24.17
CA LEU A 104 3.74 -3.20 -24.77
C LEU A 104 2.53 -2.48 -24.16
N ARG A 105 2.73 -1.48 -23.29
CA ARG A 105 1.65 -0.63 -22.76
C ARG A 105 1.37 0.48 -23.79
N LEU A 106 0.13 0.50 -24.32
CA LEU A 106 -0.35 1.53 -25.26
C LEU A 106 -0.66 2.85 -24.56
#